data_AF-A0A0M4EGH9-F1
#
_entry.id   AF-A0A0M4EGH9-F1
#
_cell.length_a   1.000
_cell.length_b   1.000
_cell.length_c   1.000
_cell.angle_alpha   90.00
_cell.angle_beta   90.00
_cell.angle_gamma   90.00
#
_symmetry.space_group_name_H-M   'P 1'
#
loop_
_entity.id
_entity.type
_entity.pdbx_description
1 polymer ?
#
loop_
_entity_poly.entity_id
_entity_poly.type
_entity_poly.pdbx_seq_one_letter_code
_entity_poly.pdbx_strand_id
1 'polypeptide(L)'
;MWHTRLLFACLAVSLSVAQAQFFYHQALGLPSKAAYEPDSPYVGYATADAHPSVVRNAQWESELPAELSKSARFYNDPVIAANLAKESLLTRKEMAVEHREADKIPREQVYKLFKNAGWLSRR
;
A
#
# COMPACT_ATOMS: atom_id res chain seq x y z
N MET A 1 -34.78 31.18 9.56
CA MET A 1 -33.39 31.68 9.68
C MET A 1 -32.50 30.89 10.66
N TRP A 2 -33.06 30.08 11.58
CA TRP A 2 -32.28 29.27 12.53
C TRP A 2 -31.65 28.03 11.89
N HIS A 3 -32.43 27.30 11.07
CA HIS A 3 -31.97 26.06 10.43
C HIS A 3 -30.79 26.27 9.46
N THR A 4 -30.78 27.39 8.74
CA THR A 4 -29.67 27.73 7.83
C THR A 4 -28.38 27.99 8.59
N ARG A 5 -28.43 28.67 9.75
CA ARG A 5 -27.25 28.89 10.61
C ARG A 5 -26.73 27.59 11.21
N LEU A 6 -27.61 26.67 11.59
CA LEU A 6 -27.24 25.34 12.08
C LEU A 6 -26.53 24.51 11.00
N LEU A 7 -27.04 24.53 9.77
CA LEU A 7 -26.42 23.83 8.64
C LEU A 7 -25.02 24.37 8.33
N PHE A 8 -24.84 25.69 8.33
CA PHE A 8 -23.51 26.29 8.14
C PHE A 8 -22.54 25.94 9.27
N ALA A 9 -23.01 25.91 10.53
CA ALA A 9 -22.18 25.49 11.65
C ALA A 9 -21.75 24.02 11.56
N CYS A 10 -22.67 23.11 11.21
CA CYS A 10 -22.35 21.70 10.99
C CYS A 10 -21.35 21.50 9.84
N LEU A 11 -21.51 22.26 8.75
CA LEU A 11 -20.62 22.19 7.60
C LEU A 11 -19.21 22.74 7.92
N ALA A 12 -19.12 23.80 8.73
CA ALA A 12 -17.83 24.31 9.21
C ALA A 12 -17.11 23.31 10.12
N VAL A 13 -17.85 22.61 11.00
CA VAL A 13 -17.28 21.58 11.88
C VAL A 13 -16.77 20.38 11.07
N SER A 14 -17.51 19.90 10.07
CA SER A 14 -17.08 18.76 9.26
C SER A 14 -15.84 19.07 8.42
N LEU A 15 -15.73 20.29 7.86
CA LEU A 15 -14.54 20.75 7.15
C LEU A 15 -13.30 20.84 8.06
N SER A 16 -13.45 21.29 9.30
CA SER A 16 -12.35 21.37 10.27
C SER A 16 -11.82 19.98 10.67
N VAL A 17 -12.72 19.02 10.92
CA VAL A 17 -12.33 17.64 11.25
C VAL A 17 -11.57 16.97 10.09
N ALA A 18 -12.02 17.17 8.85
CA ALA A 18 -11.34 16.63 7.67
C ALA A 18 -9.91 17.18 7.49
N GLN A 19 -9.68 18.46 7.80
CA GLN A 19 -8.34 19.04 7.75
C GLN A 19 -7.42 18.51 8.86
N ALA A 20 -7.94 18.30 10.07
CA ALA A 20 -7.14 17.77 11.18
C ALA A 20 -6.57 16.37 10.87
N GLN A 21 -7.32 15.51 10.18
CA GLN A 21 -6.88 14.16 9.80
C GLN A 21 -5.65 14.16 8.86
N PHE A 22 -5.46 15.22 8.06
CA PHE A 22 -4.29 15.34 7.18
C PHE A 22 -3.01 15.69 7.95
N PHE A 23 -3.10 16.47 9.04
CA PHE A 23 -1.92 16.90 9.80
C PHE A 23 -1.42 15.86 10.81
N TYR A 24 -2.26 14.92 11.28
CA TYR A 24 -1.82 13.85 12.18
C TYR A 24 -0.93 12.78 11.49
N HIS A 25 -0.82 12.79 10.16
CA HIS A 25 0.10 11.91 9.43
C HIS A 25 1.43 12.56 9.06
N GLN A 26 1.68 13.81 9.45
CA GLN A 26 3.04 14.36 9.42
C GLN A 26 3.76 14.01 10.72
N ALA A 27 4.82 13.21 10.59
CA ALA A 27 5.75 12.93 11.67
C ALA A 27 6.18 14.24 12.33
N LEU A 28 5.96 14.35 13.64
CA LEU A 28 6.37 15.45 14.48
C LEU A 28 7.90 15.63 14.31
N GLY A 29 8.32 16.72 13.68
CA GLY A 29 9.72 17.04 13.40
C GLY A 29 10.54 17.30 14.66
N LEU A 30 10.80 16.26 15.45
CA LEU A 30 11.77 16.26 16.53
C LEU A 30 13.18 16.27 15.91
N PRO A 31 14.11 17.12 16.37
CA PRO A 31 15.50 17.04 15.94
C PRO A 31 16.17 15.82 16.58
N SER A 32 16.11 14.66 15.92
CA SER A 32 16.97 13.52 16.25
C SER A 32 18.37 13.74 15.68
N LYS A 33 19.12 14.68 16.27
CA LYS A 33 20.58 14.66 16.16
C LYS A 33 21.16 14.39 17.54
N ALA A 34 21.30 13.12 17.86
CA ALA A 34 22.20 12.66 18.90
C ALA A 34 23.01 11.48 18.37
N ALA A 35 24.33 11.64 18.48
CA ALA A 35 25.41 10.66 18.34
C ALA A 35 25.80 10.21 16.92
N TYR A 36 27.01 10.65 16.54
CA TYR A 36 27.89 10.15 15.48
C TYR A 36 27.58 8.72 14.98
N GLU A 37 27.06 8.63 13.76
CA GLU A 37 26.94 7.37 13.01
C GLU A 37 27.81 7.51 11.75
N PRO A 38 28.76 6.60 11.49
CA PRO A 38 29.60 6.67 10.30
C PRO A 38 28.75 6.45 9.04
N ASP A 39 29.02 7.24 7.99
CA ASP A 39 28.31 7.17 6.71
C ASP A 39 28.31 5.72 6.18
N SER A 40 27.12 5.12 6.15
CA SER A 40 26.92 3.80 5.57
C SER A 40 27.09 3.88 4.05
N PRO A 41 27.92 3.03 3.42
CA PRO A 41 28.11 3.03 1.96
C PRO A 41 26.89 2.49 1.19
N TYR A 42 25.81 2.09 1.86
CA TYR A 42 24.57 1.62 1.22
C TYR A 42 23.70 2.79 0.74
N VAL A 43 23.88 3.18 -0.53
CA VAL A 43 23.03 4.15 -1.24
C VAL A 43 21.80 3.44 -1.83
N GLY A 44 20.91 2.96 -0.94
CA GLY A 44 19.54 2.57 -1.28
C GLY A 44 18.55 3.53 -0.62
N TYR A 45 17.27 3.48 -1.00
CA TYR A 45 16.18 4.33 -0.46
C TYR A 45 15.93 4.25 1.06
N ALA A 46 16.85 3.64 1.83
CA ALA A 46 16.87 3.63 3.28
C ALA A 46 17.54 4.93 3.78
N THR A 47 16.79 6.03 3.75
CA THR A 47 17.11 7.18 4.59
C THR A 47 16.98 6.75 6.05
N ALA A 48 18.09 6.84 6.79
CA ALA A 48 18.25 6.87 8.26
C ALA A 48 17.32 5.98 9.11
N ASP A 49 17.92 5.10 9.90
CA ASP A 49 17.32 4.26 10.95
C ASP A 49 16.66 2.95 10.47
N ALA A 50 17.37 2.17 9.65
CA ALA A 50 17.07 0.74 9.61
C ALA A 50 17.35 0.14 11.00
N HIS A 51 16.34 -0.47 11.62
CA HIS A 51 16.46 -1.06 12.95
C HIS A 51 17.67 -2.02 13.01
N PRO A 52 18.47 -2.04 14.09
CA PRO A 52 19.72 -2.82 14.15
C PRO A 52 19.54 -4.33 13.90
N SER A 53 18.37 -4.89 14.18
CA SER A 53 18.07 -6.28 13.80
C SER A 53 17.97 -6.47 12.28
N VAL A 54 17.48 -5.48 11.54
CA VAL A 54 17.41 -5.51 10.07
C VAL A 54 18.82 -5.43 9.49
N VAL A 55 19.69 -4.58 10.05
CA VAL A 55 21.11 -4.50 9.66
C VAL A 55 21.83 -5.82 9.92
N ARG A 56 21.66 -6.40 11.12
CA ARG A 56 22.25 -7.70 11.50
C ARG A 56 21.74 -8.84 10.62
N ASN A 57 20.45 -8.87 10.32
CA ASN A 57 19.87 -9.87 9.43
C ASN A 57 20.42 -9.74 8.02
N ALA A 58 20.55 -8.52 7.49
CA ALA A 58 21.13 -8.28 6.16
C ALA A 58 22.60 -8.75 6.09
N GLN A 59 23.39 -8.51 7.15
CA GLN A 59 24.75 -9.03 7.26
C GLN A 59 24.77 -10.57 7.25
N TRP A 60 23.96 -11.21 8.10
CA TRP A 60 23.87 -12.68 8.14
C TRP A 60 23.39 -13.27 6.82
N GLU A 61 22.45 -12.60 6.12
CA GLU A 61 21.99 -13.04 4.81
C GLU A 61 23.08 -12.93 3.72
N SER A 62 24.01 -11.96 3.85
CA SER A 62 25.11 -11.79 2.90
C SER A 62 26.18 -12.89 3.01
N GLU A 63 26.28 -13.53 4.17
CA GLU A 63 27.23 -14.62 4.44
C GLU A 63 26.67 -15.99 4.04
N LEU A 64 25.36 -16.09 3.76
CA LEU A 64 24.73 -17.35 3.40
C LEU A 64 25.19 -17.83 2.01
N PRO A 65 25.43 -19.13 1.82
CA PRO A 65 25.59 -19.73 0.50
C PRO A 65 24.41 -19.41 -0.41
N ALA A 66 24.67 -19.28 -1.72
CA ALA A 66 23.67 -18.87 -2.72
C ALA A 66 22.40 -19.76 -2.74
N GLU A 67 22.51 -21.02 -2.30
CA GLU A 67 21.38 -21.95 -2.20
C GLU A 67 20.42 -21.62 -1.06
N LEU A 68 20.91 -21.00 0.02
CA LEU A 68 20.17 -20.67 1.24
C LEU A 68 19.81 -19.19 1.33
N SER A 69 20.43 -18.35 0.50
CA SER A 69 20.08 -16.94 0.39
C SER A 69 18.68 -16.80 -0.23
N LYS A 70 17.68 -16.56 0.63
CA LYS A 70 16.29 -16.30 0.22
C LYS A 70 16.20 -15.18 -0.81
N SER A 71 17.05 -14.17 -0.67
CA SER A 71 17.09 -13.00 -1.55
C SER A 71 17.75 -13.31 -2.89
N ALA A 72 18.83 -14.09 -2.94
CA ALA A 72 19.52 -14.39 -4.18
C ALA A 72 18.67 -15.20 -5.18
N ARG A 73 17.94 -16.22 -4.74
CA ARG A 73 17.10 -17.01 -5.67
C ARG A 73 15.84 -16.26 -6.11
N PHE A 74 15.24 -15.48 -5.21
CA PHE A 74 13.95 -14.82 -5.48
C PHE A 74 14.12 -13.49 -6.23
N TYR A 75 15.09 -12.65 -5.86
CA TYR A 75 15.27 -11.33 -6.49
C TYR A 75 16.16 -11.36 -7.74
N ASN A 76 16.99 -12.39 -7.94
CA ASN A 76 17.79 -12.50 -9.18
C ASN A 76 16.99 -13.06 -10.37
N ASP A 77 15.77 -13.56 -10.14
CA ASP A 77 14.90 -13.96 -11.24
C ASP A 77 14.39 -12.69 -11.97
N PRO A 78 14.74 -12.50 -13.26
CA PRO A 78 14.35 -11.32 -14.01
C PRO A 78 12.82 -11.18 -14.13
N VAL A 79 12.07 -12.28 -14.10
CA VAL A 79 10.60 -12.27 -14.14
C VAL A 79 10.03 -11.77 -12.82
N ILE A 80 10.58 -12.22 -11.70
CA ILE A 80 10.12 -11.80 -10.37
C ILE A 80 10.47 -10.33 -10.13
N ALA A 81 11.70 -9.93 -10.45
CA ALA A 81 12.15 -8.54 -10.33
C ALA A 81 11.28 -7.59 -11.16
N ALA A 82 10.98 -7.96 -12.42
CA ALA A 82 10.13 -7.16 -13.30
C ALA A 82 8.68 -7.04 -12.81
N ASN A 83 8.15 -8.05 -12.11
CA ASN A 83 6.80 -8.00 -11.54
C ASN A 83 6.76 -7.23 -10.22
N LEU A 84 7.80 -7.32 -9.40
CA LEU A 84 7.90 -6.59 -8.13
C LEU A 84 8.12 -5.09 -8.35
N ALA A 85 8.82 -4.72 -9.43
CA ALA A 85 9.06 -3.34 -9.81
C ALA A 85 7.85 -2.63 -10.44
N LYS A 86 6.72 -3.33 -10.66
CA LYS A 86 5.51 -2.70 -11.22
C LYS A 86 4.90 -1.73 -10.21
N GLU A 87 4.67 -0.51 -10.65
CA GLU A 87 4.08 0.54 -9.82
C GLU A 87 2.61 0.27 -9.48
N SER A 88 2.17 0.94 -8.41
CA SER A 88 0.88 0.73 -7.78
C SER A 88 -0.18 1.73 -8.27
N LEU A 89 -1.44 1.33 -8.29
CA LEU A 89 -2.58 2.19 -8.65
C LEU A 89 -2.94 3.23 -7.57
N LEU A 90 -2.83 2.91 -6.27
CA LEU A 90 -3.24 3.79 -5.15
C LEU A 90 -2.29 3.73 -3.93
N THR A 91 -1.89 2.54 -3.47
CA THR A 91 -0.91 2.33 -2.38
C THR A 91 0.14 1.28 -2.71
N ARG A 92 1.37 1.48 -2.24
CA ARG A 92 2.57 0.68 -2.58
C ARG A 92 2.25 -0.84 -2.68
N LYS A 93 2.47 -1.43 -3.87
CA LYS A 93 2.19 -2.84 -4.27
C LYS A 93 0.76 -3.22 -4.71
N GLU A 94 -0.16 -2.28 -4.89
CA GLU A 94 -1.50 -2.58 -5.44
C GLU A 94 -1.53 -2.45 -6.97
N MET A 95 -1.87 -3.52 -7.70
CA MET A 95 -2.08 -3.45 -9.15
C MET A 95 -3.56 -3.62 -9.51
N ALA A 96 -4.02 -2.86 -10.52
CA ALA A 96 -5.32 -3.12 -11.12
C ALA A 96 -5.28 -4.50 -11.77
N VAL A 97 -6.16 -5.41 -11.32
CA VAL A 97 -6.34 -6.70 -12.01
C VAL A 97 -7.18 -6.44 -13.25
N GLU A 98 -6.48 -6.26 -14.37
CA GLU A 98 -7.05 -6.27 -15.71
C GLU A 98 -7.33 -7.71 -16.15
N HIS A 99 -8.30 -7.91 -17.04
CA HIS A 99 -8.69 -9.24 -17.56
C HIS A 99 -9.09 -10.24 -16.48
N ARG A 100 -10.00 -9.87 -15.57
CA ARG A 100 -10.45 -10.79 -14.51
C ARG A 100 -11.17 -11.98 -15.15
N GLU A 101 -11.02 -13.16 -14.56
CA GLU A 101 -11.79 -14.34 -14.99
C GLU A 101 -13.31 -14.08 -14.94
N ALA A 102 -13.75 -13.24 -13.99
CA ALA A 102 -15.14 -12.81 -13.89
C ALA A 102 -15.61 -11.95 -15.08
N ASP A 103 -14.70 -11.25 -15.76
CA ASP A 103 -15.02 -10.44 -16.94
C ASP A 103 -15.28 -11.31 -18.18
N LYS A 104 -14.78 -12.55 -18.18
CA LYS A 104 -15.06 -13.55 -19.23
C LYS A 104 -16.48 -14.11 -19.14
N ILE A 105 -17.16 -13.93 -18.01
CA ILE A 105 -18.52 -14.43 -17.82
C ILE A 105 -19.51 -13.48 -18.54
N PRO A 106 -20.24 -13.97 -19.56
CA PRO A 106 -21.22 -13.15 -20.26
C PRO A 106 -22.30 -12.65 -19.30
N ARG A 107 -22.68 -11.36 -19.39
CA ARG A 107 -23.68 -10.74 -18.50
C ARG A 107 -25.03 -11.46 -18.54
N GLU A 108 -25.39 -12.03 -19.68
CA GLU A 108 -26.62 -12.83 -19.85
C GLU A 108 -26.65 -14.05 -18.92
N GLN A 109 -25.52 -14.71 -18.71
CA GLN A 109 -25.44 -15.86 -17.81
C GLN A 109 -25.61 -15.43 -16.35
N VAL A 110 -25.07 -14.27 -15.99
CA VAL A 110 -25.25 -13.65 -14.67
C VAL A 110 -26.73 -13.33 -14.44
N TYR A 111 -27.41 -12.70 -15.41
CA TYR A 111 -28.85 -12.42 -15.33
C TYR A 111 -29.69 -13.69 -15.20
N LYS A 112 -29.35 -14.75 -15.95
CA LYS A 112 -30.03 -16.04 -15.87
C LYS A 112 -29.89 -16.68 -14.48
N LEU A 113 -28.70 -16.63 -13.89
CA LEU A 113 -28.46 -17.13 -12.53
C LEU A 113 -29.35 -16.40 -11.50
N PHE A 114 -29.37 -15.07 -11.53
CA PHE A 114 -30.19 -14.28 -10.61
C PHE A 114 -31.70 -14.47 -10.81
N LYS A 115 -32.15 -14.65 -12.06
CA LYS A 115 -33.55 -14.96 -12.38
C LYS A 115 -33.96 -16.34 -11.87
N ASN A 116 -33.08 -17.33 -11.98
CA ASN A 116 -33.32 -18.68 -11.47
C ASN A 116 -33.28 -18.74 -9.93
N ALA A 117 -32.42 -17.94 -9.29
CA ALA A 117 -32.35 -17.79 -7.84
C ALA A 117 -33.53 -17.00 -7.24
N GLY A 118 -34.43 -16.46 -8.08
CA GLY A 118 -35.60 -15.70 -7.64
C GLY A 118 -35.30 -14.26 -7.22
N TRP A 119 -34.10 -13.74 -7.52
CA TRP A 119 -33.68 -12.38 -7.14
C TRP A 119 -34.09 -11.32 -8.17
N LEU A 120 -34.55 -11.73 -9.34
CA LEU A 120 -35.09 -10.85 -10.39
C LEU A 120 -36.56 -11.18 -10.68
N SER A 121 -37.36 -10.13 -10.84
CA SER A 121 -38.77 -10.24 -11.22
C SER A 121 -38.93 -10.89 -12.61
N ARG A 122 -39.85 -11.85 -12.74
CA ARG A 122 -40.34 -12.33 -14.03
C ARG A 122 -41.40 -11.33 -14.53
N ARG A 123 -40.96 -10.30 -15.23
CA ARG A 123 -41.84 -9.55 -16.14
C ARG A 123 -41.68 -10.08 -17.55
#